data_AF-A0A0B7ITD3-F1
#
_entry.id   AF-A0A0B7ITD3-F1
#
_cell.length_a   1.000
_cell.length_b   1.000
_cell.length_c   1.000
_cell.angle_alpha   90.00
_cell.angle_beta   90.00
_cell.angle_gamma   90.00
#
_symmetry.space_group_name_H-M   'P 1'
#
loop_
_entity.id
_entity.type
_entity.pdbx_description
1 polymer ?
#
loop_
_entity_poly.entity_id
_entity_poly.type
_entity_poly.pdbx_seq_one_letter_code
_entity_poly.pdbx_strand_id
1 'polypeptide(L)'
;MSIAYIFKTAWEVFRTSILVNALGMLVLFLVITGLYIVIFPMLLGIPLEEISRFTIQTPEQLQSILISPDFQIKFTVFMLLINCIIAPMTAGFYSIFGSVQKNELPTMKQLFSFYNSPYTVRILGSVLVITAIKTIISILLNFLGLELANVSISILISLLVTLTIPIIIFENLSLVDAMRQSSARIAPFMFTVLLALAFGIIMGFSGILVFVVGICFTLPFFYAINYALYAITKR
;
A
#
# COMPACT_ATOMS: atom_id res chain seq x y z
N MET A 1 13.63 -11.41 -16.67
CA MET A 1 13.19 -11.58 -15.27
C MET A 1 12.26 -12.78 -15.18
N SER A 2 12.57 -13.82 -14.39
CA SER A 2 11.72 -15.04 -14.32
C SER A 2 10.73 -14.95 -13.16
N ILE A 3 9.43 -15.19 -13.44
CA ILE A 3 8.35 -15.19 -12.45
C ILE A 3 8.60 -16.21 -11.33
N ALA A 4 9.06 -17.42 -11.69
CA ALA A 4 9.36 -18.46 -10.71
C ALA A 4 10.44 -18.03 -9.71
N TYR A 5 11.44 -17.26 -10.17
CA TYR A 5 12.50 -16.75 -9.30
C TYR A 5 12.00 -15.64 -8.34
N ILE A 6 11.09 -14.78 -8.81
CA ILE A 6 10.42 -13.78 -7.96
C ILE A 6 9.66 -14.49 -6.84
N PHE A 7 8.85 -15.49 -7.18
CA PHE A 7 8.08 -16.24 -6.19
C PHE A 7 8.94 -17.01 -5.21
N LYS A 8 10.00 -17.68 -5.69
CA LYS A 8 10.93 -18.39 -4.81
C LYS A 8 11.53 -17.44 -3.77
N THR A 9 12.03 -16.29 -4.22
CA THR A 9 12.67 -15.29 -3.35
C THR A 9 11.65 -14.69 -2.37
N ALA A 10 10.45 -14.33 -2.85
CA ALA A 10 9.39 -13.79 -2.01
C ALA A 10 8.92 -14.80 -0.95
N TRP A 11 8.74 -16.07 -1.33
CA TRP A 11 8.33 -17.13 -0.41
C TRP A 11 9.38 -17.38 0.69
N GLU A 12 10.66 -17.39 0.33
CA GLU A 12 11.77 -17.59 1.26
C GLU A 12 11.82 -16.49 2.34
N VAL A 13 11.75 -15.22 1.94
CA VAL A 13 11.76 -14.11 2.90
C VAL A 13 10.46 -14.04 3.71
N PHE A 14 9.32 -14.34 3.09
CA PHE A 14 8.01 -14.33 3.74
C PHE A 14 7.90 -15.41 4.82
N ARG A 15 8.19 -16.68 4.48
CA ARG A 15 8.07 -17.81 5.41
C ARG A 15 8.92 -17.61 6.66
N THR A 16 10.12 -17.08 6.50
CA THR A 16 11.09 -16.89 7.60
C THR A 16 10.70 -15.74 8.53
N SER A 17 9.95 -14.74 8.03
CA SER A 17 9.52 -13.57 8.81
C SER A 17 8.02 -13.53 9.11
N ILE A 18 7.30 -14.61 8.86
CA ILE A 18 5.82 -14.63 8.87
C ILE A 18 5.24 -14.17 10.20
N LEU A 19 5.79 -14.61 11.33
CA LEU A 19 5.28 -14.27 12.66
C LEU A 19 5.44 -12.77 12.97
N VAL A 20 6.64 -12.23 12.72
CA VAL A 20 6.94 -10.81 12.97
C VAL A 20 6.07 -9.92 12.09
N ASN A 21 5.96 -10.26 10.80
CA ASN A 21 5.16 -9.47 9.87
C ASN A 21 3.66 -9.59 10.13
N ALA A 22 3.16 -10.77 10.54
CA ALA A 22 1.76 -10.95 10.89
C ALA A 22 1.37 -10.15 12.14
N LEU A 23 2.25 -10.10 13.16
CA LEU A 23 2.05 -9.23 14.32
C LEU A 23 2.06 -7.75 13.93
N GLY A 24 3.00 -7.33 13.06
CA GLY A 24 3.01 -5.98 12.51
C GLY A 24 1.73 -5.63 11.76
N MET A 25 1.22 -6.56 10.96
CA MET A 25 -0.04 -6.41 10.23
C MET A 25 -1.25 -6.33 11.17
N LEU A 26 -1.26 -7.12 12.24
CA LEU A 26 -2.31 -7.08 13.26
C LEU A 26 -2.34 -5.71 13.96
N VAL A 27 -1.18 -5.17 14.33
CA VAL A 27 -1.09 -3.82 14.91
C VAL A 27 -1.61 -2.78 13.93
N LEU A 28 -1.19 -2.84 12.66
CA LEU A 28 -1.64 -1.93 11.61
C LEU A 28 -3.17 -2.01 11.42
N PHE A 29 -3.72 -3.23 11.40
CA PHE A 29 -5.15 -3.47 11.31
C PHE A 29 -5.90 -2.80 12.47
N LEU A 30 -5.48 -3.04 13.71
CA LEU A 30 -6.13 -2.43 14.89
C LEU A 30 -6.10 -0.90 14.85
N VAL A 31 -4.97 -0.32 14.45
CA VAL A 31 -4.83 1.15 14.32
C VAL A 31 -5.75 1.69 13.23
N ILE A 32 -5.76 1.08 12.03
CA ILE A 32 -6.60 1.53 10.92
C ILE A 32 -8.08 1.37 11.26
N THR A 33 -8.49 0.22 11.81
CA THR A 33 -9.88 -0.01 12.22
C THR A 33 -10.31 0.99 13.29
N GLY A 34 -9.47 1.27 14.29
CA GLY A 34 -9.74 2.30 15.29
C GLY A 34 -9.95 3.69 14.67
N LEU A 35 -9.09 4.08 13.72
CA LEU A 35 -9.24 5.34 12.99
C LEU A 35 -10.53 5.39 12.17
N TYR A 36 -10.88 4.30 11.49
CA TYR A 36 -12.13 4.21 10.74
C TYR A 36 -13.36 4.37 11.64
N ILE A 37 -13.41 3.69 12.80
CA ILE A 37 -14.54 3.78 13.73
C ILE A 37 -14.74 5.22 14.22
N VAL A 38 -13.65 5.95 14.49
CA VAL A 38 -13.73 7.31 15.03
C VAL A 38 -14.00 8.35 13.93
N ILE A 39 -13.32 8.25 12.79
CA ILE A 39 -13.31 9.33 11.78
C ILE A 39 -14.41 9.15 10.74
N PHE A 40 -14.77 7.92 10.36
CA PHE A 40 -15.76 7.67 9.32
C PHE A 40 -17.15 8.31 9.59
N PRO A 41 -17.70 8.27 10.82
CA PRO A 41 -18.91 9.02 11.17
C PRO A 41 -18.80 10.52 10.90
N MET A 42 -17.65 11.12 11.25
CA MET A 42 -17.39 12.54 11.06
C MET A 42 -17.31 12.90 9.57
N LEU A 43 -16.80 12.00 8.72
CA LEU A 43 -16.78 12.20 7.27
C LEU A 43 -18.19 12.27 6.69
N LEU A 44 -19.12 11.46 7.22
CA LEU A 44 -20.54 11.46 6.81
C LEU A 44 -21.33 12.62 7.39
N GLY A 45 -20.83 13.29 8.44
CA GLY A 45 -21.57 14.31 9.19
C GLY A 45 -22.71 13.73 10.04
N ILE A 46 -22.64 12.44 10.37
CA ILE A 46 -23.68 11.69 11.09
C ILE A 46 -23.11 11.23 12.44
N PRO A 47 -23.85 11.37 13.56
CA PRO A 47 -23.44 10.81 14.85
C PRO A 47 -23.26 9.28 14.76
N LEU A 48 -22.26 8.73 15.45
CA LEU A 48 -21.94 7.29 15.43
C LEU A 48 -23.17 6.41 15.77
N GLU A 49 -24.01 6.87 16.70
CA GLU A 49 -25.22 6.20 17.19
C GLU A 49 -26.31 6.09 16.11
N GLU A 50 -26.33 7.03 15.17
CA GLU A 50 -27.36 7.14 14.14
C GLU A 50 -26.99 6.44 12.84
N ILE A 51 -25.71 6.09 12.63
CA ILE A 51 -25.25 5.42 11.39
C ILE A 51 -26.04 4.16 11.08
N SER A 52 -26.30 3.32 12.09
CA SER A 52 -27.06 2.08 11.91
C SER A 52 -28.50 2.34 11.44
N ARG A 53 -29.14 3.39 11.96
CA ARG A 53 -30.49 3.80 11.57
C ARG A 53 -30.50 4.44 10.19
N PHE A 54 -29.54 5.32 9.91
CA PHE A 54 -29.41 6.02 8.64
C PHE A 54 -29.12 5.06 7.48
N THR A 55 -28.30 4.03 7.71
CA THR A 55 -27.96 3.02 6.70
C THR A 55 -29.15 2.12 6.35
N ILE A 56 -30.01 1.82 7.31
CA ILE A 56 -31.15 0.90 7.13
C ILE A 56 -32.39 1.63 6.59
N GLN A 57 -32.63 2.87 7.05
CA GLN A 57 -33.87 3.59 6.76
C GLN A 57 -33.78 4.47 5.51
N THR A 58 -32.58 4.92 5.12
CA THR A 58 -32.42 5.90 4.03
C THR A 58 -31.22 5.60 3.13
N PRO A 59 -31.19 4.43 2.47
CA PRO A 59 -30.05 4.02 1.62
C PRO A 59 -29.80 5.00 0.46
N GLU A 60 -30.84 5.63 -0.09
CA GLU A 60 -30.71 6.60 -1.19
C GLU A 60 -30.05 7.91 -0.74
N GLN A 61 -30.32 8.36 0.49
CA GLN A 61 -29.66 9.53 1.07
C GLN A 61 -28.19 9.24 1.42
N LEU A 62 -27.89 8.03 1.88
CA LEU A 62 -26.51 7.61 2.08
C LEU A 62 -25.74 7.65 0.74
N GLN A 63 -26.34 7.11 -0.32
CA GLN A 63 -25.71 7.11 -1.64
C GLN A 63 -25.44 8.53 -2.15
N SER A 64 -26.38 9.46 -1.98
CA SER A 64 -26.21 10.85 -2.41
C SER A 64 -25.09 11.58 -1.64
N ILE A 65 -24.92 11.28 -0.34
CA ILE A 65 -23.79 11.78 0.46
C ILE A 65 -22.47 11.21 -0.05
N LEU A 66 -22.40 9.90 -0.31
CA LEU A 66 -21.16 9.22 -0.73
C LEU A 66 -20.66 9.69 -2.10
N ILE A 67 -21.55 10.06 -3.02
CA ILE A 67 -21.16 10.62 -4.33
C ILE A 67 -20.92 12.14 -4.29
N SER A 68 -21.23 12.79 -3.17
CA SER A 68 -21.07 14.24 -3.07
C SER A 68 -19.58 14.64 -3.18
N PRO A 69 -19.25 15.75 -3.87
CA PRO A 69 -17.88 16.23 -3.96
C PRO A 69 -17.24 16.50 -2.60
N ASP A 70 -18.01 17.01 -1.64
CA ASP A 70 -17.55 17.29 -0.27
C ASP A 70 -17.08 16.01 0.44
N PHE A 71 -17.90 14.94 0.41
CA PHE A 71 -17.49 13.65 0.96
C PHE A 71 -16.26 13.09 0.26
N GLN A 72 -16.21 13.12 -1.07
CA GLN A 72 -15.08 12.59 -1.85
C GLN A 72 -13.75 13.28 -1.50
N ILE A 73 -13.76 14.60 -1.31
CA ILE A 73 -12.58 15.36 -0.88
C ILE A 73 -12.17 14.95 0.54
N LYS A 74 -13.12 14.94 1.49
CA LYS A 74 -12.86 14.54 2.88
C LYS A 74 -12.31 13.12 2.97
N PHE A 75 -12.92 12.19 2.24
CA PHE A 75 -12.50 10.80 2.17
C PHE A 75 -11.11 10.64 1.54
N THR A 76 -10.80 11.40 0.48
CA THR A 76 -9.47 11.39 -0.15
C THR A 76 -8.39 11.85 0.82
N VAL A 77 -8.64 12.94 1.57
CA VAL A 77 -7.71 13.43 2.61
C VAL A 77 -7.54 12.41 3.73
N PHE A 78 -8.63 11.77 4.16
CA PHE A 78 -8.57 10.70 5.15
C PHE A 78 -7.74 9.50 4.66
N MET A 79 -7.95 9.06 3.42
CA MET A 79 -7.17 7.98 2.81
C MET A 79 -5.69 8.34 2.67
N LEU A 80 -5.37 9.61 2.42
CA LEU A 80 -3.98 10.10 2.42
C LEU A 80 -3.33 9.96 3.80
N LEU A 81 -4.05 10.28 4.88
CA LEU A 81 -3.58 10.08 6.26
C LEU A 81 -3.32 8.60 6.54
N ILE A 82 -4.23 7.72 6.15
CA ILE A 82 -4.05 6.26 6.29
C ILE A 82 -2.80 5.79 5.52
N ASN A 83 -2.61 6.24 4.28
CA ASN A 83 -1.43 5.89 3.48
C ASN A 83 -0.12 6.38 4.12
N CYS A 84 -0.12 7.56 4.74
CA CYS A 84 1.03 8.08 5.50
C CYS A 84 1.35 7.23 6.74
N ILE A 85 0.35 6.60 7.37
CA ILE A 85 0.58 5.66 8.48
C ILE A 85 1.13 4.33 7.93
N ILE A 86 0.60 3.83 6.82
CA ILE A 86 0.99 2.54 6.23
C ILE A 86 2.41 2.57 5.63
N ALA A 87 2.83 3.68 5.03
CA ALA A 87 4.07 3.71 4.25
C ALA A 87 5.35 3.47 5.07
N PRO A 88 5.56 4.06 6.26
CA PRO A 88 6.68 3.71 7.13
C PRO A 88 6.65 2.25 7.60
N MET A 89 5.47 1.70 7.90
CA MET A 89 5.34 0.27 8.24
C MET A 89 5.73 -0.61 7.06
N THR A 90 5.33 -0.22 5.85
CA THR A 90 5.69 -0.91 4.60
C THR A 90 7.20 -0.94 4.40
N ALA A 91 7.89 0.18 4.67
CA ALA A 91 9.35 0.22 4.72
C ALA A 91 9.94 -0.70 5.80
N GLY A 92 9.31 -0.80 6.96
CA GLY A 92 9.64 -1.75 8.01
C GLY A 92 9.56 -3.21 7.56
N PHE A 93 8.50 -3.60 6.87
CA PHE A 93 8.37 -4.93 6.26
C PHE A 93 9.51 -5.20 5.27
N TYR A 94 9.82 -4.24 4.40
CA TYR A 94 10.94 -4.40 3.46
C TYR A 94 12.26 -4.57 4.18
N SER A 95 12.57 -3.77 5.21
CA SER A 95 13.78 -3.93 6.02
C SER A 95 13.89 -5.32 6.63
N ILE A 96 12.79 -5.90 7.10
CA ILE A 96 12.78 -7.27 7.64
C ILE A 96 13.15 -8.27 6.55
N PHE A 97 12.54 -8.18 5.37
CA PHE A 97 12.91 -9.06 4.24
C PHE A 97 14.38 -8.90 3.85
N GLY A 98 14.90 -7.67 3.92
CA GLY A 98 16.31 -7.33 3.76
C GLY A 98 17.23 -8.05 4.74
N SER A 99 16.90 -8.03 6.02
CA SER A 99 17.64 -8.73 7.08
C SER A 99 17.55 -10.25 6.89
N VAL A 100 16.36 -10.78 6.61
CA VAL A 100 16.17 -12.22 6.37
C VAL A 100 17.00 -12.71 5.18
N GLN A 101 17.06 -11.96 4.09
CA GLN A 101 17.89 -12.32 2.93
C GLN A 101 19.39 -12.35 3.27
N LYS A 102 19.82 -11.61 4.30
CA LYS A 102 21.19 -11.62 4.84
C LYS A 102 21.40 -12.66 5.94
N ASN A 103 20.42 -13.53 6.20
CA ASN A 103 20.41 -14.49 7.31
C ASN A 103 20.41 -13.85 8.71
N GLU A 104 19.91 -12.63 8.84
CA GLU A 104 19.70 -11.96 10.11
C GLU A 104 18.29 -12.27 10.66
N LEU A 105 18.14 -12.26 12.00
CA LEU A 105 16.87 -12.55 12.64
C LEU A 105 15.87 -11.38 12.49
N PRO A 106 14.62 -11.65 12.07
CA PRO A 106 13.60 -10.62 11.96
C PRO A 106 13.20 -10.11 13.34
N THR A 107 13.17 -8.79 13.53
CA THR A 107 12.87 -8.18 14.84
C THR A 107 11.70 -7.22 14.74
N MET A 108 10.79 -7.26 15.74
CA MET A 108 9.62 -6.34 15.80
C MET A 108 10.01 -4.86 15.78
N LYS A 109 11.17 -4.49 16.33
CA LYS A 109 11.69 -3.12 16.30
C LYS A 109 11.86 -2.59 14.86
N GLN A 110 12.18 -3.45 13.91
CA GLN A 110 12.40 -3.04 12.51
C GLN A 110 11.11 -2.55 11.85
N LEU A 111 9.95 -3.12 12.20
CA LEU A 111 8.64 -2.71 11.71
C LEU A 111 8.38 -1.22 11.92
N PHE A 112 8.76 -0.71 13.09
CA PHE A 112 8.48 0.66 13.51
C PHE A 112 9.66 1.61 13.30
N SER A 113 10.81 1.10 12.83
CA SER A 113 12.05 1.88 12.73
C SER A 113 11.95 3.08 11.80
N PHE A 114 11.10 3.00 10.76
CA PHE A 114 10.94 4.05 9.75
C PHE A 114 9.92 5.13 10.13
N TYR A 115 9.27 5.07 11.29
CA TYR A 115 8.45 6.18 11.78
C TYR A 115 9.31 7.35 12.31
N ASN A 116 10.49 7.05 12.85
CA ASN A 116 11.41 8.02 13.43
C ASN A 116 12.82 7.89 12.81
N SER A 117 12.89 7.85 11.48
CA SER A 117 14.15 7.67 10.74
C SER A 117 14.47 8.87 9.85
N PRO A 118 15.74 9.04 9.42
CA PRO A 118 16.08 10.02 8.39
C PRO A 118 15.34 9.83 7.05
N TYR A 119 14.80 8.62 6.80
CA TYR A 119 14.05 8.29 5.59
C TYR A 119 12.57 8.66 5.68
N THR A 120 12.03 8.92 6.88
CA THR A 120 10.59 9.12 7.10
C THR A 120 10.04 10.23 6.22
N VAL A 121 10.72 11.37 6.14
CA VAL A 121 10.32 12.51 5.30
C VAL A 121 10.28 12.11 3.81
N ARG A 122 11.22 11.30 3.34
CA ARG A 122 11.26 10.83 1.94
C ARG A 122 10.15 9.82 1.65
N ILE A 123 9.89 8.91 2.60
CA ILE A 123 8.82 7.92 2.50
C ILE A 123 7.45 8.62 2.46
N LEU A 124 7.17 9.50 3.42
CA LEU A 124 5.92 10.27 3.45
C LEU A 124 5.79 11.19 2.23
N GLY A 125 6.87 11.87 1.86
CA GLY A 125 6.92 12.67 0.64
C GLY A 125 6.55 11.86 -0.60
N SER A 126 7.01 10.61 -0.71
CA SER A 126 6.68 9.77 -1.86
C SER A 126 5.18 9.48 -1.95
N VAL A 127 4.53 9.22 -0.81
CA VAL A 127 3.07 9.01 -0.73
C VAL A 127 2.32 10.27 -1.16
N LEU A 128 2.73 11.45 -0.65
CA LEU A 128 2.12 12.73 -0.99
C LEU A 128 2.24 13.04 -2.48
N VAL A 129 3.45 12.92 -3.03
CA VAL A 129 3.74 13.22 -4.45
C VAL A 129 3.02 12.24 -5.37
N ILE A 130 3.07 10.94 -5.09
CA ILE A 130 2.39 9.92 -5.91
C ILE A 130 0.87 10.13 -5.87
N THR A 131 0.30 10.42 -4.70
CA THR A 131 -1.14 10.71 -4.58
C THR A 131 -1.50 11.97 -5.35
N ALA A 132 -0.74 13.06 -5.20
CA ALA A 132 -0.98 14.31 -5.92
C ALA A 132 -0.94 14.12 -7.44
N ILE A 133 0.07 13.40 -7.96
CA ILE A 133 0.18 13.08 -9.39
C ILE A 133 -1.05 12.30 -9.87
N LYS A 134 -1.45 11.25 -9.12
CA LYS A 134 -2.63 10.44 -9.46
C LYS A 134 -3.90 11.29 -9.45
N THR A 135 -4.11 12.12 -8.44
CA THR A 135 -5.29 12.98 -8.33
C THR A 135 -5.37 13.99 -9.47
N ILE A 136 -4.27 14.67 -9.81
CA ILE A 136 -4.23 15.64 -10.92
C ILE A 136 -4.58 14.95 -12.24
N ILE A 137 -3.96 13.79 -12.51
CA ILE A 137 -4.24 13.01 -13.72
C ILE A 137 -5.69 12.53 -13.73
N SER A 138 -6.21 12.07 -12.60
CA SER A 138 -7.59 11.60 -12.48
C SER A 138 -8.60 12.70 -12.77
N ILE A 139 -8.40 13.90 -12.24
CA ILE A 139 -9.26 15.06 -12.52
C ILE A 139 -9.26 15.39 -14.02
N LEU A 140 -8.08 15.41 -14.66
CA LEU A 140 -7.96 15.69 -16.09
C LEU A 140 -8.68 14.65 -16.95
N LEU A 141 -8.51 13.35 -16.64
CA LEU A 141 -9.12 12.27 -17.41
C LEU A 141 -10.64 12.19 -17.20
N ASN A 142 -11.12 12.43 -15.98
CA ASN A 142 -12.55 12.50 -15.68
C ASN A 142 -13.20 13.70 -16.38
N PHE A 143 -12.52 14.85 -16.46
CA PHE A 143 -13.00 16.00 -17.22
C PHE A 143 -13.17 15.69 -18.71
N LEU A 144 -12.32 14.83 -19.27
CA LEU A 144 -12.40 14.36 -20.66
C LEU A 144 -13.39 13.20 -20.85
N GLY A 145 -14.07 12.73 -19.80
CA GLY A 145 -14.98 11.58 -19.86
C GLY A 145 -14.29 10.23 -20.09
N LEU A 146 -12.98 10.13 -19.81
CA LEU A 146 -12.16 8.95 -20.10
C LEU A 146 -11.98 8.04 -18.86
N GLU A 147 -13.08 7.53 -18.31
CA GLU A 147 -13.07 6.74 -17.07
C GLU A 147 -12.21 5.46 -17.15
N LEU A 148 -12.30 4.71 -18.26
CA LEU A 148 -11.48 3.51 -18.46
C LEU A 148 -9.97 3.83 -18.57
N ALA A 149 -9.63 4.98 -19.16
CA ALA A 149 -8.26 5.44 -19.23
C ALA A 149 -7.73 5.87 -17.85
N ASN A 150 -8.58 6.50 -17.02
CA ASN A 150 -8.25 6.88 -15.65
C ASN A 150 -7.83 5.67 -14.81
N VAL A 151 -8.59 4.58 -14.85
CA VAL A 151 -8.24 3.33 -14.15
C VAL A 151 -6.91 2.77 -14.68
N SER A 152 -6.77 2.67 -16.00
CA SER A 152 -5.58 2.10 -16.64
C SER A 152 -4.31 2.88 -16.32
N ILE A 153 -4.36 4.21 -16.42
CA ILE A 153 -3.22 5.09 -16.11
C ILE A 153 -2.89 5.05 -14.61
N SER A 154 -3.89 4.96 -13.73
CA SER A 154 -3.68 4.81 -12.29
C SER A 154 -2.93 3.52 -11.94
N ILE A 155 -3.25 2.41 -12.61
CA ILE A 155 -2.53 1.14 -12.49
C ILE A 155 -1.10 1.30 -13.00
N LEU A 156 -0.91 1.88 -14.18
CA LEU A 156 0.43 2.10 -14.77
C LEU A 156 1.33 2.93 -13.85
N ILE A 157 0.82 4.05 -13.31
CA ILE A 157 1.58 4.86 -12.35
C ILE A 157 1.96 4.02 -11.13
N SER A 158 1.03 3.25 -10.58
CA SER A 158 1.28 2.40 -9.41
C SER A 158 2.36 1.36 -9.67
N LEU A 159 2.39 0.76 -10.87
CA LEU A 159 3.42 -0.19 -11.28
C LEU A 159 4.79 0.50 -11.38
N LEU A 160 4.88 1.62 -12.07
CA LEU A 160 6.15 2.32 -12.32
C LEU A 160 6.81 2.81 -11.02
N VAL A 161 6.02 3.24 -10.04
CA VAL A 161 6.52 3.75 -8.76
C VAL A 161 6.56 2.69 -7.65
N THR A 162 6.25 1.43 -7.95
CA THR A 162 6.09 0.35 -6.95
C THR A 162 7.36 0.12 -6.11
N LEU A 163 8.55 0.34 -6.68
CA LEU A 163 9.84 0.14 -6.00
C LEU A 163 10.38 1.40 -5.32
N THR A 164 9.63 2.51 -5.31
CA THR A 164 10.10 3.79 -4.75
C THR A 164 10.52 3.65 -3.29
N ILE A 165 9.67 3.05 -2.43
CA ILE A 165 9.98 2.90 -0.99
C ILE A 165 11.20 1.98 -0.78
N PRO A 166 11.29 0.76 -1.37
CA PRO A 166 12.49 -0.07 -1.29
C PRO A 166 13.76 0.67 -1.72
N ILE A 167 13.72 1.42 -2.83
CA ILE A 167 14.87 2.16 -3.34
C ILE A 167 15.30 3.27 -2.36
N ILE A 168 14.34 4.02 -1.78
CA ILE A 168 14.64 5.05 -0.77
C ILE A 168 15.41 4.44 0.41
N ILE A 169 14.95 3.32 0.96
CA ILE A 169 15.51 2.77 2.21
C ILE A 169 16.79 1.97 2.00
N PHE A 170 16.94 1.27 0.88
CA PHE A 170 18.09 0.39 0.63
C PHE A 170 19.21 1.04 -0.18
N GLU A 171 18.91 2.10 -0.91
CA GLU A 171 19.89 2.82 -1.74
C GLU A 171 20.07 4.27 -1.30
N ASN A 172 19.35 4.72 -0.25
CA ASN A 172 19.45 6.05 0.34
C ASN A 172 19.31 7.18 -0.70
N LEU A 173 18.49 6.96 -1.73
CA LEU A 173 18.26 7.96 -2.78
C LEU A 173 17.31 9.07 -2.32
N SER A 174 17.38 10.19 -3.03
CA SER A 174 16.36 11.24 -2.94
C SER A 174 15.02 10.70 -3.46
N LEU A 175 13.91 11.36 -3.10
CA LEU A 175 12.58 10.97 -3.54
C LEU A 175 12.47 10.93 -5.07
N VAL A 176 12.97 11.97 -5.75
CA VAL A 176 12.88 12.10 -7.21
C VAL A 176 13.73 11.03 -7.89
N ASP A 177 14.95 10.81 -7.41
CA ASP A 177 15.84 9.79 -7.96
C ASP A 177 15.28 8.39 -7.74
N ALA A 178 14.68 8.11 -6.59
CA ALA A 178 14.06 6.83 -6.29
C ALA A 178 12.86 6.53 -7.21
N MET A 179 12.00 7.52 -7.46
CA MET A 179 10.86 7.36 -8.39
C MET A 179 11.33 7.15 -9.83
N ARG A 180 12.34 7.92 -10.27
CA ARG A 180 12.94 7.78 -11.59
C ARG A 180 13.55 6.39 -11.77
N GLN A 181 14.30 5.93 -10.77
CA GLN A 181 14.95 4.63 -10.82
C GLN A 181 13.94 3.47 -10.71
N SER A 182 12.89 3.61 -9.90
CA SER A 182 11.76 2.67 -9.87
C SER A 182 11.17 2.51 -11.27
N SER A 183 10.86 3.63 -11.92
CA SER A 183 10.26 3.63 -13.25
C SER A 183 11.19 3.01 -14.28
N ALA A 184 12.49 3.35 -14.25
CA ALA A 184 13.48 2.80 -15.16
C ALA A 184 13.69 1.28 -14.99
N ARG A 185 13.63 0.76 -13.76
CA ARG A 185 13.76 -0.67 -13.47
C ARG A 185 12.53 -1.48 -13.87
N ILE A 186 11.33 -0.90 -13.73
CA ILE A 186 10.07 -1.59 -14.00
C ILE A 186 9.65 -1.52 -15.47
N ALA A 187 9.92 -0.41 -16.17
CA ALA A 187 9.56 -0.20 -17.57
C ALA A 187 9.87 -1.38 -18.52
N PRO A 188 11.08 -1.99 -18.51
CA PRO A 188 11.39 -3.11 -19.42
C PRO A 188 10.66 -4.41 -19.08
N PHE A 189 10.12 -4.57 -17.86
CA PHE A 189 9.49 -5.80 -17.37
C PHE A 189 8.04 -5.59 -16.89
N MET A 190 7.36 -4.55 -17.38
CA MET A 190 6.03 -4.14 -16.89
C MET A 190 5.03 -5.31 -16.82
N PHE A 191 4.95 -6.14 -17.85
CA PHE A 191 4.00 -7.26 -17.89
C PHE A 191 4.33 -8.33 -16.83
N THR A 192 5.62 -8.65 -16.67
CA THR A 192 6.08 -9.60 -15.64
C THR A 192 5.79 -9.08 -14.23
N VAL A 193 6.04 -7.79 -14.00
CA VAL A 193 5.79 -7.11 -12.73
C VAL A 193 4.29 -7.07 -12.43
N LEU A 194 3.47 -6.73 -13.41
CA LEU A 194 2.01 -6.74 -13.30
C LEU A 194 1.49 -8.12 -12.88
N LEU A 195 1.93 -9.19 -13.55
CA LEU A 195 1.53 -10.56 -13.20
C LEU A 195 1.98 -10.96 -11.79
N ALA A 196 3.22 -10.62 -11.41
CA ALA A 196 3.75 -10.92 -10.09
C ALA A 196 2.95 -10.20 -8.99
N LEU A 197 2.64 -8.91 -9.19
CA LEU A 197 1.86 -8.12 -8.24
C LEU A 197 0.40 -8.58 -8.19
N ALA A 198 -0.22 -8.90 -9.33
CA ALA A 198 -1.58 -9.44 -9.38
C ALA A 198 -1.69 -10.75 -8.58
N PHE A 199 -0.74 -11.67 -8.75
CA PHE A 199 -0.69 -12.88 -7.95
C PHE A 199 -0.41 -12.60 -6.46
N GLY A 200 0.48 -11.64 -6.17
CA GLY A 200 0.73 -11.18 -4.81
C GLY A 200 -0.53 -10.66 -4.12
N ILE A 201 -1.38 -9.95 -4.85
CA ILE A 201 -2.70 -9.49 -4.38
C ILE A 201 -3.61 -10.69 -4.10
N ILE A 202 -3.77 -11.61 -5.06
CA ILE A 202 -4.64 -12.80 -4.90
C ILE A 202 -4.22 -13.61 -3.66
N MET A 203 -2.93 -13.90 -3.52
CA MET A 203 -2.41 -14.61 -2.35
C MET A 203 -2.53 -13.79 -1.08
N GLY A 204 -2.26 -12.48 -1.14
CA GLY A 204 -2.40 -11.56 -0.01
C GLY A 204 -3.81 -11.51 0.56
N PHE A 205 -4.83 -11.61 -0.29
CA PHE A 205 -6.24 -11.63 0.10
C PHE A 205 -6.83 -13.03 0.32
N SER A 206 -6.10 -14.11 0.02
CA SER A 206 -6.56 -15.49 0.27
C SER A 206 -6.91 -15.76 1.74
N GLY A 207 -6.29 -15.02 2.67
CA GLY A 207 -6.56 -15.08 4.10
C GLY A 207 -7.98 -14.66 4.51
N ILE A 208 -8.75 -14.00 3.63
CA ILE A 208 -10.17 -13.66 3.88
C ILE A 208 -10.97 -14.92 4.28
N LEU A 209 -10.61 -16.09 3.73
CA LEU A 209 -11.28 -17.37 4.02
C LEU A 209 -11.16 -17.81 5.49
N VAL A 210 -10.17 -17.29 6.22
CA VAL A 210 -9.92 -17.58 7.65
C VAL A 210 -10.17 -16.32 8.49
N PHE A 211 -11.11 -15.47 8.04
CA PHE A 211 -11.44 -14.18 8.64
C PHE A 211 -10.24 -13.19 8.67
N VAL A 212 -10.43 -12.08 9.40
CA VAL A 212 -9.46 -10.99 9.55
C VAL A 212 -8.08 -11.48 10.01
N VAL A 213 -8.04 -12.50 10.87
CA VAL A 213 -6.79 -13.09 11.34
C VAL A 213 -6.00 -13.67 10.17
N GLY A 214 -6.67 -14.38 9.25
CA GLY A 214 -6.03 -14.93 8.06
C GLY A 214 -5.37 -13.85 7.18
N ILE A 215 -6.04 -12.72 6.98
CA ILE A 215 -5.49 -11.58 6.20
C ILE A 215 -4.19 -11.08 6.81
N CYS A 216 -4.09 -11.03 8.15
CA CYS A 216 -2.87 -10.57 8.82
C CYS A 216 -1.65 -11.44 8.48
N PHE A 217 -1.84 -12.74 8.24
CA PHE A 217 -0.77 -13.64 7.84
C PHE A 217 -0.49 -13.60 6.33
N THR A 218 -1.50 -13.40 5.50
CA THR A 218 -1.33 -13.50 4.04
C THR A 218 -0.92 -12.18 3.39
N LEU A 219 -1.43 -11.03 3.84
CA LEU A 219 -1.15 -9.72 3.23
C LEU A 219 0.35 -9.39 3.16
N PRO A 220 1.20 -9.72 4.17
CA PRO A 220 2.64 -9.50 4.08
C PRO A 220 3.32 -10.18 2.89
N PHE A 221 2.72 -11.23 2.31
CA PHE A 221 3.23 -11.86 1.09
C PHE A 221 3.26 -10.90 -0.10
N PHE A 222 2.29 -9.98 -0.21
CA PHE A 222 2.30 -8.94 -1.24
C PHE A 222 3.55 -8.05 -1.12
N TYR A 223 3.92 -7.65 0.10
CA TYR A 223 5.15 -6.88 0.32
C TYR A 223 6.41 -7.72 0.05
N ALA A 224 6.39 -9.03 0.33
CA ALA A 224 7.50 -9.91 -0.01
C ALA A 224 7.72 -10.01 -1.54
N ILE A 225 6.66 -10.01 -2.34
CA ILE A 225 6.76 -9.93 -3.81
C ILE A 225 7.38 -8.60 -4.24
N ASN A 226 6.91 -7.48 -3.71
CA ASN A 226 7.50 -6.16 -4.01
C ASN A 226 8.99 -6.10 -3.65
N TYR A 227 9.38 -6.67 -2.51
CA TYR A 227 10.77 -6.78 -2.11
C TYR A 227 11.58 -7.68 -3.05
N ALA A 228 11.05 -8.83 -3.45
CA ALA A 228 11.71 -9.72 -4.40
C ALA A 228 11.92 -9.04 -5.77
N LEU A 229 10.93 -8.29 -6.26
CA LEU A 229 11.05 -7.47 -7.46
C LEU A 229 12.20 -6.45 -7.32
N TYR A 230 12.28 -5.76 -6.18
CA TYR A 230 13.39 -4.86 -5.88
C TYR A 230 14.74 -5.58 -5.91
N ALA A 231 14.88 -6.69 -5.17
CA ALA A 231 16.14 -7.43 -5.05
C ALA A 231 16.65 -7.98 -6.39
N ILE A 232 15.74 -8.36 -7.28
CA ILE A 232 16.07 -8.89 -8.61
C ILE A 232 16.44 -7.77 -9.59
N THR A 233 15.73 -6.63 -9.55
CA THR A 233 15.98 -5.50 -10.47
C THR A 233 17.14 -4.60 -10.04
N LYS A 234 17.64 -4.76 -8.81
CA LYS A 234 18.87 -4.12 -8.35
C LYS A 234 20.14 -4.71 -9.00
N ARG A 235 20.09 -5.99 -9.40
CA ARG A 235 21.20 -6.68 -10.07
C ARG A 235 21.34 -6.19 -11.51
#